data_AF-N9PME9-F1
#
_entry.id   AF-N9PME9-F1
#
_cell.length_a   1.000
_cell.length_b   1.000
_cell.length_c   1.000
_cell.angle_alpha   90.00
_cell.angle_beta   90.00
_cell.angle_gamma   90.00
#
_symmetry.space_group_name_H-M   'P 1'
#
loop_
_entity.id
_entity.type
_entity.pdbx_description
1 polymer ?
#
loop_
_entity_poly.entity_id
_entity_poly.type
_entity_poly.pdbx_seq_one_letter_code
_entity_poly.pdbx_strand_id
1 'polypeptide(L)'
;MWFFLSFASRPDQATPDKAQPFIHSNGLSEVTSIEITIPEFNEKFSLPDLKTLGMLNVIDGNEHLLEITFDQFKQGHIHDFRPILPLVFKY
;
A
#
# COMPACT_ATOMS: atom_id res chain seq x y z
N MET A 1 -7.24 10.54 3.88
CA MET A 1 -6.18 11.56 3.93
C MET A 1 -4.89 10.84 4.25
N TRP A 2 -3.89 10.92 3.37
CA TRP A 2 -2.55 10.36 3.64
C TRP A 2 -1.73 11.44 4.32
N PHE A 3 -1.20 11.15 5.52
CA PHE A 3 -0.35 12.05 6.27
C PHE A 3 0.94 11.33 6.64
N PHE A 4 2.06 12.00 6.43
CA PHE A 4 3.36 11.56 6.92
C PHE A 4 3.52 12.01 8.37
N LEU A 5 3.68 11.05 9.27
CA LEU A 5 3.97 11.33 10.68
C LEU A 5 5.45 11.04 10.92
N SER A 6 6.28 12.08 10.86
CA SER A 6 7.73 11.97 11.11
C SER A 6 8.08 11.44 12.50
N PHE A 7 7.13 11.50 13.44
CA PHE A 7 7.26 11.04 14.81
C PHE A 7 6.60 9.68 15.07
N ALA A 8 5.91 9.10 14.08
CA ALA A 8 5.30 7.78 14.23
C ALA A 8 6.33 6.70 13.86
N SER A 9 6.48 5.72 14.76
CA SER A 9 7.25 4.50 14.52
C SER A 9 6.29 3.34 14.29
N ARG A 10 6.73 2.32 13.53
CA ARG A 10 5.96 1.08 13.40
C ARG A 10 5.71 0.48 14.79
N PRO A 11 4.56 -0.17 15.04
CA PRO A 11 4.27 -0.76 16.35
C PRO A 11 5.32 -1.74 16.85
N ASP A 12 5.95 -2.51 15.96
CA ASP A 12 7.04 -3.45 16.24
C ASP A 12 8.40 -2.76 16.54
N GLN A 13 8.54 -1.49 16.19
CA GLN A 13 9.71 -0.65 16.47
C GLN A 13 9.50 0.31 17.64
N ALA A 14 8.27 0.42 18.15
CA ALA A 14 7.94 1.28 19.28
C ALA A 14 8.36 0.63 20.61
N THR A 15 8.62 1.47 21.63
CA THR A 15 8.79 0.98 23.01
C THR A 15 7.54 0.20 23.44
N PRO A 16 7.66 -0.87 24.26
CA PRO A 16 6.52 -1.71 24.65
C PRO A 16 5.30 -0.93 25.14
N ASP A 17 5.50 0.14 25.91
CA ASP A 17 4.43 0.97 26.45
C ASP A 17 3.68 1.83 25.40
N LYS A 18 4.26 1.96 24.20
CA LYS A 18 3.71 2.73 23.06
C LYS A 18 3.37 1.84 21.86
N ALA A 19 3.72 0.56 21.90
CA ALA A 19 3.46 -0.40 20.84
C ALA A 19 1.96 -0.67 20.81
N GLN A 20 1.29 -0.24 19.75
CA GLN A 20 -0.12 -0.57 19.54
C GLN A 20 -0.25 -2.05 19.17
N PRO A 21 -1.21 -2.79 19.75
CA PRO A 21 -1.45 -4.17 19.36
C PRO A 21 -1.92 -4.22 17.92
N PHE A 22 -1.14 -4.87 17.06
CA PHE A 22 -1.46 -5.05 15.64
C PHE A 22 -1.87 -6.51 15.39
N ILE A 23 -3.07 -6.87 15.81
CA ILE A 23 -3.63 -8.22 15.63
C ILE A 23 -4.90 -8.09 14.78
N HIS A 24 -4.79 -8.36 13.48
CA HIS A 24 -5.96 -8.48 12.62
C HIS A 24 -6.64 -9.84 12.81
N SER A 25 -7.98 -9.85 12.82
CA SER A 25 -8.80 -11.06 12.92
C SER A 25 -8.52 -12.09 11.82
N ASN A 26 -8.03 -11.62 10.66
CA ASN A 26 -7.79 -12.44 9.48
C ASN A 26 -6.31 -12.87 9.35
N GLY A 27 -5.50 -12.65 10.39
CA GLY A 27 -4.09 -13.06 10.41
C GLY A 27 -3.17 -12.26 9.49
N LEU A 28 -3.62 -11.10 8.99
CA LEU A 28 -2.81 -10.17 8.20
C LEU A 28 -1.94 -9.30 9.12
N SER A 29 -0.68 -9.08 8.80
CA SER A 29 0.28 -8.39 9.69
C SER A 29 0.84 -7.10 9.12
N GLU A 30 1.13 -7.02 7.82
CA GLU A 30 1.61 -5.77 7.21
C GLU A 30 1.37 -5.74 5.70
N VAL A 31 1.29 -4.53 5.15
CA VAL A 31 1.40 -4.33 3.69
C VAL A 31 2.86 -4.48 3.32
N THR A 32 3.13 -5.32 2.33
CA THR A 32 4.50 -5.67 1.89
C THR A 32 4.81 -5.18 0.48
N SER A 33 3.78 -5.00 -0.35
CA SER A 33 3.93 -4.39 -1.67
C SER A 33 2.64 -3.66 -2.05
N ILE A 34 2.81 -2.55 -2.75
CA ILE A 34 1.77 -1.76 -3.39
C ILE A 34 2.19 -1.63 -4.85
N GLU A 35 1.34 -2.10 -5.76
CA GLU A 35 1.52 -1.90 -7.19
C GLU A 35 0.41 -0.99 -7.72
N ILE A 36 0.80 0.05 -8.44
CA ILE A 36 -0.12 0.99 -9.06
C ILE A 36 0.08 0.95 -10.56
N THR A 37 -0.97 0.59 -11.28
CA THR A 37 -1.01 0.64 -12.75
C THR A 37 -1.70 1.92 -13.15
N ILE A 38 -1.07 2.70 -14.02
CA ILE A 38 -1.60 3.99 -14.50
C ILE A 38 -1.35 4.07 -16.01
N PRO A 39 -2.35 4.45 -16.83
CA PRO A 39 -2.14 4.78 -18.24
C PRO A 39 -1.28 6.01 -18.42
N GLU A 40 -0.38 5.95 -19.39
CA GLU A 40 0.50 7.07 -19.78
C GLU A 40 1.33 7.56 -18.59
N PHE A 41 1.89 6.61 -17.82
CA PHE A 41 2.63 6.95 -16.61
C PHE A 41 3.80 7.91 -16.90
N ASN A 42 3.73 9.10 -16.30
CA ASN A 42 4.82 10.08 -16.33
C ASN A 42 5.66 9.96 -15.06
N GLU A 43 6.95 9.69 -15.22
CA GLU A 43 7.91 9.49 -14.11
C GLU A 43 7.99 10.68 -13.12
N LYS A 44 7.46 11.85 -13.49
CA LYS A 44 7.35 13.02 -12.60
C LYS A 44 6.53 12.77 -11.32
N PHE A 45 5.69 11.74 -11.27
CA PHE A 45 4.92 11.36 -10.07
C PHE A 45 5.65 10.38 -9.13
N SER A 46 6.97 10.20 -9.29
CA SER A 46 7.70 9.33 -8.36
C SER A 46 7.66 9.91 -6.94
N LEU A 47 7.17 9.12 -5.97
CA LEU A 47 7.37 9.35 -4.55
C LEU A 47 8.71 8.69 -4.17
N PRO A 48 9.84 9.43 -4.18
CA PRO A 48 11.17 8.83 -4.03
C PRO A 48 11.30 8.00 -2.75
N ASP A 49 10.71 8.47 -1.65
CA ASP A 49 10.77 7.78 -0.34
C ASP A 49 10.12 6.39 -0.38
N LEU A 50 9.03 6.22 -1.14
CA LEU A 50 8.34 4.93 -1.26
C LEU A 50 9.07 3.97 -2.21
N LYS A 51 9.76 4.51 -3.24
CA LYS A 51 10.70 3.72 -4.04
C LYS A 51 11.88 3.24 -3.21
N THR A 52 12.41 4.07 -2.31
CA THR A 52 13.53 3.70 -1.42
C THR A 52 13.17 2.58 -0.45
N LEU A 53 11.92 2.49 -0.02
CA LEU A 53 11.43 1.39 0.82
C LEU A 53 11.20 0.09 0.03
N GLY A 54 11.24 0.12 -1.31
CA GLY A 54 10.98 -1.05 -2.16
C GLY A 54 9.54 -1.57 -2.09
N MET A 55 8.63 -0.81 -1.46
CA MET A 55 7.24 -1.22 -1.21
C MET A 55 6.27 -0.69 -2.26
N LEU A 56 6.65 0.31 -3.05
CA LEU A 56 5.81 0.90 -4.09
C LEU A 56 6.39 0.64 -5.48
N ASN A 57 5.63 -0.05 -6.30
CA ASN A 57 5.86 -0.17 -7.73
C ASN A 57 4.80 0.63 -8.50
N VAL A 58 5.22 1.41 -9.49
CA VAL A 58 4.30 2.11 -10.39
C VAL A 58 4.64 1.69 -11.81
N ILE A 59 3.66 1.09 -12.48
CA ILE A 59 3.82 0.52 -13.81
C ILE A 59 2.86 1.16 -14.80
N ASP A 60 3.28 1.19 -16.06
CA ASP A 60 2.43 1.64 -17.16
C ASP A 60 1.46 0.53 -17.54
N GLY A 61 0.21 0.88 -17.85
CA GLY A 61 -0.79 -0.09 -18.29
C GLY A 61 -2.08 0.57 -18.78
N ASN A 62 -2.99 -0.22 -19.33
CA ASN A 62 -4.14 0.33 -20.07
C ASN A 62 -5.25 0.91 -19.17
N GLU A 63 -5.27 0.55 -17.89
CA GLU A 63 -6.31 0.95 -16.93
C GLU A 63 -5.68 1.34 -15.59
N HIS A 64 -6.39 2.17 -14.82
CA HIS A 64 -5.99 2.47 -13.45
C HIS A 64 -6.28 1.27 -12.53
N LEU A 65 -5.25 0.76 -11.86
CA LEU A 65 -5.35 -0.34 -10.91
C LEU A 65 -4.47 -0.06 -9.67
N LEU A 66 -4.95 -0.51 -8.52
CA LEU A 66 -4.20 -0.53 -7.26
C LEU A 66 -4.26 -1.93 -6.68
N GLU A 67 -3.09 -2.54 -6.52
CA GLU A 67 -2.92 -3.84 -5.89
C GLU A 67 -2.15 -3.68 -4.58
N ILE A 68 -2.66 -4.32 -3.53
CA ILE A 68 -2.06 -4.27 -2.19
C ILE A 68 -1.78 -5.70 -1.76
N THR A 69 -0.51 -6.02 -1.59
CA THR A 69 -0.06 -7.34 -1.13
C THR A 69 0.30 -7.27 0.34
N PHE A 70 -0.36 -8.08 1.14
CA PHE A 70 -0.04 -8.28 2.55
C PHE A 70 0.91 -9.47 2.74
N ASP A 71 1.79 -9.37 3.74
CA ASP A 71 2.63 -10.47 4.24
C ASP A 71 3.34 -11.29 3.14
N GLN A 72 3.86 -10.64 2.08
CA GLN A 72 4.51 -11.28 0.94
C GLN A 72 3.63 -12.34 0.25
N PHE A 73 2.32 -12.12 0.25
CA PHE A 73 1.31 -13.03 -0.29
C PHE A 73 1.27 -14.41 0.39
N LYS A 74 1.72 -14.51 1.65
CA LYS A 74 1.84 -15.79 2.40
C LYS A 74 0.54 -16.60 2.47
N GLN A 75 -0.62 -15.94 2.56
CA GLN A 75 -1.91 -16.63 2.63
C GLN A 75 -2.45 -17.07 1.26
N GLY A 76 -1.91 -16.56 0.15
CA GLY A 76 -2.31 -16.96 -1.20
C GLY A 76 -3.72 -16.53 -1.64
N HIS A 77 -4.42 -15.71 -0.84
CA HIS A 77 -5.78 -15.27 -1.14
C HIS A 77 -5.79 -13.99 -1.97
N ILE A 78 -6.64 -13.96 -3.00
CA ILE A 78 -6.85 -12.80 -3.87
C ILE A 78 -8.33 -12.42 -3.81
N HIS A 79 -8.59 -11.13 -3.56
CA HIS A 79 -9.91 -10.54 -3.66
C HIS A 79 -9.87 -9.39 -4.65
N ASP A 80 -10.53 -9.57 -5.80
CA ASP A 80 -10.71 -8.52 -6.80
C ASP A 80 -12.03 -7.78 -6.51
N PHE A 81 -11.94 -6.48 -6.28
CA PHE A 81 -13.09 -5.63 -5.95
C PHE A 81 -13.62 -4.86 -7.17
N ARG A 82 -13.08 -5.11 -8.37
CA ARG A 82 -13.58 -4.49 -9.61
C ARG A 82 -14.91 -5.12 -10.04
N PRO A 83 -15.82 -4.34 -10.64
CA PRO A 83 -15.81 -2.88 -10.79
C PRO A 83 -16.44 -2.15 -9.59
N ILE A 84 -16.72 -2.85 -8.48
CA ILE A 84 -17.59 -2.42 -7.36
C ILE A 84 -16.95 -1.33 -6.50
N LEU A 85 -15.61 -1.21 -6.51
CA LEU A 85 -14.87 -0.09 -5.93
C LEU A 85 -14.29 0.84 -7.01
N PRO A 86 -15.11 1.52 -7.84
CA PRO A 86 -14.60 2.42 -8.87
C PRO A 86 -14.19 3.76 -8.23
N LEU A 87 -12.90 4.10 -8.30
CA LEU A 87 -12.40 5.40 -7.87
C LEU A 87 -12.86 6.47 -8.87
N VAL A 88 -13.65 7.44 -8.42
CA VAL A 88 -14.09 8.59 -9.24
C VAL A 88 -13.27 9.82 -8.86
N PHE A 89 -12.35 10.24 -9.73
CA PHE A 89 -11.68 11.52 -9.61
C PHE A 89 -12.53 12.62 -10.24
N LYS A 90 -12.82 13.68 -9.49
CA LYS A 90 -13.39 14.92 -10.01
C LYS A 90 -12.42 16.04 -9.66
N TYR A 91 -11.97 16.76 -10.68
CA TYR A 91 -11.07 17.90 -10.58
C TYR A 91 -11.82 19.18 -10.94
#